data_AF-T0G4N2-F1
#
_entry.id   AF-T0G4N2-F1
#
_cell.length_a   1.000
_cell.length_b   1.000
_cell.length_c   1.000
_cell.angle_alpha   90.00
_cell.angle_beta   90.00
_cell.angle_gamma   90.00
#
_symmetry.space_group_name_H-M   'P 1'
#
loop_
_entity.id
_entity.type
_entity.pdbx_description
1 polymer ?
#
loop_
_entity_poly.entity_id
_entity_poly.type
_entity_poly.pdbx_seq_one_letter_code
_entity_poly.pdbx_strand_id
1 'polypeptide(L)'
;MYALTATEVGGPPEESIDWKFLTTIPIHNSDDAKSMIAYYKSRWGIEVFFKVLKSGCNIESTQFKFGNRFKACIAVCAIVAWRVMMLTFLGRNIPGLKASILFESFEWKGIYCRLFETPKPPKEEPELGTVLLWIAKLGGHLARNSDAPPGPLTIFKGLMRAMEIGFMFKLLTKT
;
A
#
# COMPACT_ATOMS: atom_id res chain seq x y z
N MET A 1 -20.42 -3.10 -27.84
CA MET A 1 -19.57 -3.99 -27.01
C MET A 1 -18.36 -4.33 -27.85
N TYR A 2 -17.16 -4.29 -27.26
CA TYR A 2 -15.88 -4.52 -27.93
C TYR A 2 -15.18 -5.73 -27.30
N ALA A 3 -14.38 -6.43 -28.09
CA ALA A 3 -13.57 -7.56 -27.65
C ALA A 3 -12.11 -7.31 -27.99
N LEU A 4 -11.21 -7.75 -27.11
CA LEU A 4 -9.77 -7.67 -27.28
C LEU A 4 -9.13 -8.98 -26.83
N THR A 5 -8.12 -9.43 -27.57
CA THR A 5 -7.26 -10.54 -27.18
C THR A 5 -5.83 -10.06 -27.03
N ALA A 6 -5.14 -10.51 -25.99
CA ALA A 6 -3.72 -10.22 -25.76
C ALA A 6 -2.99 -11.53 -25.44
N THR A 7 -2.08 -11.92 -26.33
CA THR A 7 -1.34 -13.18 -26.22
C THR A 7 0.15 -12.87 -26.14
N GLU A 8 0.85 -13.57 -25.25
CA GLU A 8 2.31 -13.46 -25.10
C GLU A 8 3.02 -14.09 -26.29
N VAL A 9 3.99 -13.35 -26.85
CA VAL A 9 4.80 -13.79 -27.99
C VAL A 9 6.10 -14.40 -27.45
N GLY A 10 6.34 -15.68 -27.77
CA GLY A 10 7.55 -16.39 -27.33
C GLY A 10 7.55 -16.85 -25.87
N GLY A 11 6.38 -16.86 -25.22
CA GLY A 11 6.21 -17.40 -23.87
C GLY A 11 6.33 -18.94 -23.82
N PRO A 12 6.58 -19.52 -22.63
CA PRO A 12 6.59 -20.96 -22.44
C PRO A 12 5.21 -21.58 -22.80
N PRO A 13 5.15 -22.72 -23.50
CA PRO A 13 3.88 -23.26 -24.02
C PRO A 13 2.77 -23.48 -22.99
N GLU A 14 3.13 -23.81 -21.75
CA GLU A 14 2.18 -24.18 -20.69
C GLU A 14 1.75 -22.99 -19.80
N GLU A 15 2.51 -21.89 -19.81
CA GLU A 15 2.25 -20.71 -18.96
C GLU A 15 2.08 -19.41 -19.74
N SER A 16 2.09 -19.49 -21.08
CA SER A 16 1.94 -18.31 -21.95
C SER A 16 0.65 -17.57 -21.66
N ILE A 17 0.75 -16.25 -21.48
CA ILE A 17 -0.40 -15.42 -21.20
C ILE A 17 -1.32 -15.38 -22.42
N ASP A 18 -2.58 -15.80 -22.27
CA ASP A 18 -3.66 -15.58 -23.25
C ASP A 18 -4.87 -14.93 -22.56
N TRP A 19 -5.00 -13.61 -22.70
CA TRP A 19 -6.09 -12.84 -22.13
C TRP A 19 -7.14 -12.48 -23.17
N LYS A 20 -8.42 -12.67 -22.81
CA LYS A 20 -9.58 -12.28 -23.63
C LYS A 20 -10.47 -11.36 -22.82
N PHE A 21 -10.74 -10.18 -23.35
CA PHE A 21 -11.48 -9.12 -22.69
C PHE A 21 -12.76 -8.81 -23.43
N LEU A 22 -13.84 -8.60 -22.67
CA LEU A 22 -15.06 -7.96 -23.15
C LEU A 22 -15.19 -6.61 -22.45
N THR A 23 -15.44 -5.54 -23.20
CA THR A 23 -15.52 -4.19 -22.65
C THR A 23 -16.60 -3.35 -23.35
N THR A 24 -17.11 -2.36 -22.62
CA THR A 24 -17.96 -1.30 -23.17
C THR A 24 -17.15 -0.09 -23.62
N ILE A 25 -15.87 0.00 -23.25
CA ILE A 25 -14.95 1.06 -23.66
C ILE A 25 -14.62 0.86 -25.15
N PRO A 26 -14.76 1.90 -26.00
CA PRO A 26 -14.44 1.81 -27.41
C PRO A 26 -12.97 1.47 -27.68
N ILE A 27 -12.74 0.65 -28.71
CA ILE A 27 -11.41 0.28 -29.20
C ILE A 27 -11.39 0.53 -30.71
N HIS A 28 -10.67 1.56 -31.14
CA HIS A 28 -10.55 1.96 -32.54
C HIS A 28 -9.16 1.72 -33.11
N ASN A 29 -8.13 1.74 -32.25
CA ASN A 29 -6.74 1.59 -32.65
C ASN A 29 -5.93 0.78 -31.62
N SER A 30 -4.66 0.54 -31.92
CA SER A 30 -3.75 -0.21 -31.04
C SER A 30 -3.50 0.46 -29.69
N ASP A 31 -3.57 1.78 -29.61
CA ASP A 31 -3.32 2.50 -28.36
C ASP A 31 -4.52 2.40 -27.40
N ASP A 32 -5.74 2.32 -27.93
CA ASP A 32 -6.93 1.98 -27.15
C ASP A 32 -6.80 0.56 -26.55
N ALA A 33 -6.32 -0.40 -27.35
CA ALA A 33 -6.08 -1.76 -26.89
C ALA A 33 -5.01 -1.82 -25.78
N LYS A 34 -3.90 -1.08 -25.92
CA LYS A 34 -2.87 -0.97 -24.87
C LYS A 34 -3.43 -0.35 -23.59
N SER A 35 -4.27 0.68 -23.71
CA SER A 35 -4.96 1.31 -22.58
C SER A 35 -5.85 0.30 -21.84
N MET A 36 -6.61 -0.51 -22.57
CA MET A 36 -7.44 -1.57 -21.98
C MET A 36 -6.63 -2.60 -21.20
N ILE A 37 -5.48 -3.03 -21.74
CA ILE A 37 -4.56 -3.93 -21.02
C ILE A 37 -4.02 -3.25 -19.75
N ALA A 38 -3.65 -1.97 -19.82
CA ALA A 38 -3.17 -1.22 -18.66
C ALA A 38 -4.25 -1.09 -17.56
N TYR A 39 -5.51 -0.88 -17.92
CA TYR A 39 -6.62 -0.89 -16.98
C TYR A 39 -6.79 -2.27 -16.32
N TYR A 40 -6.75 -3.34 -17.12
CA TYR A 40 -6.89 -4.69 -16.58
C TYR A 40 -5.74 -5.07 -15.64
N LYS A 41 -4.50 -4.62 -15.91
CA LYS A 41 -3.37 -4.79 -14.99
C LYS A 41 -3.62 -4.18 -13.61
N SER A 42 -4.47 -3.16 -13.51
CA SER A 42 -4.85 -2.55 -12.24
C SER A 42 -5.80 -3.42 -11.40
N ARG A 43 -6.40 -4.48 -11.97
CA ARG A 43 -7.29 -5.43 -11.28
C ARG A 43 -6.61 -6.04 -10.06
N TRP A 44 -5.31 -6.33 -10.14
CA TRP A 44 -4.56 -6.97 -9.05
C TRP A 44 -4.58 -6.17 -7.74
N GLY A 45 -4.86 -4.85 -7.80
CA GLY A 45 -5.01 -4.01 -6.62
C GLY A 45 -6.02 -4.57 -5.60
N ILE A 46 -7.13 -5.16 -6.05
CA ILE A 46 -8.13 -5.73 -5.13
C ILE A 46 -7.61 -6.96 -4.38
N GLU A 47 -6.71 -7.74 -4.99
CA GLU A 47 -6.10 -8.90 -4.34
C GLU A 47 -5.13 -8.45 -3.25
N VAL A 48 -4.40 -7.35 -3.49
CA VAL A 48 -3.57 -6.70 -2.46
C VAL A 48 -4.43 -6.18 -1.31
N PHE A 49 -5.58 -5.56 -1.61
CA PHE A 49 -6.55 -5.14 -0.58
C PHE A 49 -6.98 -6.31 0.30
N PHE A 50 -7.43 -7.41 -0.31
CA PHE A 50 -7.84 -8.60 0.45
C PHE A 50 -6.68 -9.25 1.19
N LYS A 51 -5.46 -9.21 0.66
CA LYS A 51 -4.28 -9.70 1.38
C LYS A 51 -4.02 -8.91 2.66
N VAL A 52 -4.14 -7.59 2.64
CA VAL A 52 -3.99 -6.78 3.87
C VAL A 52 -5.17 -7.02 4.83
N LEU A 53 -6.39 -7.13 4.32
CA LEU A 53 -7.57 -7.40 5.14
C LEU A 53 -7.49 -8.78 5.83
N LYS A 54 -7.14 -9.82 5.08
CA LYS A 54 -7.07 -11.20 5.56
C LYS A 54 -5.82 -11.48 6.38
N SER A 55 -4.64 -11.21 5.82
CA SER A 55 -3.37 -11.59 6.47
C SER A 55 -2.77 -10.49 7.33
N GLY A 56 -3.06 -9.21 7.04
CA GLY A 56 -2.62 -8.09 7.87
C GLY A 56 -3.52 -7.92 9.10
N CYS A 57 -4.81 -7.66 8.86
CA CYS A 57 -5.80 -7.46 9.92
C CYS A 57 -6.28 -8.78 10.57
N ASN A 58 -5.89 -9.93 10.01
CA ASN A 58 -6.23 -11.26 10.51
C ASN A 58 -7.75 -11.50 10.66
N ILE A 59 -8.56 -10.95 9.73
CA ILE A 59 -10.01 -10.90 9.89
C ILE A 59 -10.65 -12.31 9.99
N GLU A 60 -10.10 -13.29 9.28
CA GLU A 60 -10.60 -14.67 9.24
C GLU A 60 -10.37 -15.42 10.56
N SER A 61 -9.45 -14.93 11.41
CA SER A 61 -9.21 -15.50 12.74
C SER A 61 -10.07 -14.85 13.84
N THR A 62 -10.83 -13.80 13.53
CA THR A 62 -11.64 -13.10 14.55
C THR A 62 -12.86 -13.94 14.95
N GLN A 63 -13.10 -14.06 16.27
CA GLN A 63 -14.13 -14.95 16.83
C GLN A 63 -15.30 -14.16 17.45
N PHE A 64 -15.96 -13.31 16.65
CA PHE A 64 -17.11 -12.55 17.13
C PHE A 64 -18.37 -13.43 17.24
N LYS A 65 -19.02 -13.41 18.40
CA LYS A 65 -20.27 -14.16 18.66
C LYS A 65 -21.46 -13.72 17.78
N PHE A 66 -21.49 -12.48 17.31
CA PHE A 66 -22.62 -11.89 16.59
C PHE A 66 -22.20 -11.30 15.25
N GLY A 67 -22.94 -11.63 14.18
CA GLY A 67 -22.63 -11.20 12.81
C GLY A 67 -22.53 -9.68 12.63
N ASN A 68 -23.37 -8.88 13.33
CA ASN A 68 -23.29 -7.41 13.24
C ASN A 68 -21.97 -6.85 13.79
N ARG A 69 -21.40 -7.48 14.82
CA ARG A 69 -20.08 -7.08 15.36
C ARG A 69 -18.97 -7.44 14.39
N PHE A 70 -19.08 -8.59 13.73
CA PHE A 70 -18.14 -9.00 12.68
C PHE A 70 -18.17 -8.04 11.48
N LYS A 71 -19.36 -7.62 11.01
CA LYS A 71 -19.50 -6.61 9.95
C LYS A 71 -18.83 -5.28 10.31
N ALA A 72 -19.01 -4.80 11.54
CA ALA A 72 -18.35 -3.59 12.02
C ALA A 72 -16.82 -3.74 12.04
N CYS A 73 -16.30 -4.90 12.47
CA CYS A 73 -14.87 -5.19 12.43
C CYS A 73 -14.32 -5.18 10.99
N ILE A 74 -15.01 -5.84 10.04
CA ILE A 74 -14.64 -5.82 8.62
C ILE A 74 -14.58 -4.39 8.11
N ALA A 75 -15.56 -3.54 8.44
CA ALA A 75 -15.59 -2.16 7.98
C ALA A 75 -14.36 -1.36 8.46
N VAL A 76 -13.98 -1.50 9.74
CA VAL A 76 -12.78 -0.84 10.28
C VAL A 76 -11.51 -1.39 9.63
N CYS A 77 -11.38 -2.71 9.52
CA CYS A 77 -10.22 -3.34 8.90
C CYS A 77 -10.10 -3.00 7.40
N ALA A 78 -11.22 -2.80 6.69
CA ALA A 78 -11.23 -2.34 5.31
C ALA A 78 -10.63 -0.92 5.17
N ILE A 79 -10.94 -0.01 6.09
CA ILE A 79 -10.33 1.34 6.12
C ILE A 79 -8.81 1.23 6.34
N VAL A 80 -8.37 0.37 7.24
CA VAL A 80 -6.93 0.12 7.49
C VAL A 80 -6.25 -0.45 6.24
N ALA A 81 -6.85 -1.45 5.61
CA ALA A 81 -6.32 -2.06 4.38
C ALA A 81 -6.20 -1.04 3.25
N TRP A 82 -7.23 -0.22 3.05
CA TRP A 82 -7.20 0.88 2.09
C TRP A 82 -6.10 1.90 2.41
N ARG A 83 -5.94 2.30 3.68
CA ARG A 83 -4.90 3.26 4.08
C ARG A 83 -3.49 2.74 3.82
N VAL A 84 -3.24 1.44 4.08
CA VAL A 84 -1.97 0.79 3.72
C VAL A 84 -1.72 0.82 2.21
N MET A 85 -2.75 0.53 1.41
CA MET A 85 -2.64 0.60 -0.05
C MET A 85 -2.39 2.01 -0.55
N MET A 86 -3.13 3.00 -0.04
CA MET A 86 -2.99 4.41 -0.39
C MET A 86 -1.57 4.91 -0.09
N LEU A 87 -1.07 4.64 1.11
CA LEU A 87 0.31 4.95 1.51
C LEU A 87 1.34 4.31 0.56
N THR A 88 1.17 3.02 0.27
CA THR A 88 2.08 2.29 -0.62
C THR A 88 2.05 2.83 -2.04
N PHE A 89 0.87 3.13 -2.58
CA PHE A 89 0.70 3.62 -3.95
C PHE A 89 1.22 5.03 -4.11
N LEU A 90 0.81 5.96 -3.24
CA LEU A 90 1.22 7.37 -3.32
C LEU A 90 2.73 7.51 -3.08
N GLY A 91 3.25 6.87 -2.03
CA GLY A 91 4.68 6.97 -1.68
C GLY A 91 5.61 6.29 -2.69
N ARG A 92 5.10 5.40 -3.56
CA ARG A 92 5.91 4.72 -4.59
C ARG A 92 5.82 5.37 -5.96
N ASN A 93 4.62 5.82 -6.36
CA ASN A 93 4.35 6.20 -7.75
C ASN A 93 4.37 7.71 -7.98
N ILE A 94 4.38 8.54 -6.92
CA ILE A 94 4.32 10.00 -7.05
C ILE A 94 5.50 10.63 -6.30
N PRO A 95 6.64 10.87 -6.97
CA PRO A 95 7.80 11.54 -6.40
C PRO A 95 7.47 12.96 -5.91
N GLY A 96 8.16 13.44 -4.87
CA GLY A 96 8.01 14.82 -4.39
C GLY A 96 6.77 15.09 -3.53
N LEU A 97 5.85 14.12 -3.37
CA LEU A 97 4.72 14.27 -2.44
C LEU A 97 5.23 14.51 -1.02
N LYS A 98 4.62 15.46 -0.32
CA LYS A 98 4.94 15.77 1.08
C LYS A 98 4.29 14.78 2.04
N ALA A 99 4.95 14.52 3.17
CA ALA A 99 4.46 13.59 4.20
C ALA A 99 3.07 13.98 4.76
N SER A 100 2.79 15.28 4.83
CA SER A 100 1.56 15.93 5.29
C SER A 100 0.30 15.53 4.54
N ILE A 101 0.45 14.95 3.35
CA ILE A 101 -0.67 14.35 2.62
C ILE A 101 -1.31 13.22 3.42
N LEU A 102 -0.52 12.45 4.19
CA LEU A 102 -1.01 11.29 4.94
C LEU A 102 -0.68 11.30 6.43
N PHE A 103 0.28 12.12 6.86
CA PHE A 103 0.83 12.11 8.20
C PHE A 103 0.89 13.50 8.80
N GLU A 104 0.42 13.62 10.03
CA GLU A 104 0.67 14.76 10.87
C GLU A 104 2.16 14.89 11.20
N SER A 105 2.61 16.11 11.50
CA SER A 105 4.04 16.37 11.70
C SER A 105 4.66 15.53 12.83
N PHE A 106 3.91 15.25 13.89
CA PHE A 106 4.38 14.44 15.01
C PHE A 106 4.57 12.97 14.63
N GLU A 107 3.82 12.45 13.66
CA GLU A 107 3.88 11.04 13.26
C GLU A 107 5.21 10.74 12.57
N TRP A 108 5.54 11.48 11.51
CA TRP A 108 6.78 11.24 10.78
C TRP A 108 8.02 11.67 11.57
N LYS A 109 7.91 12.69 12.44
CA LYS A 109 8.99 13.07 13.36
C LYS A 109 9.29 11.97 14.37
N GLY A 110 8.25 11.38 14.95
CA GLY A 110 8.41 10.23 15.86
C GLY A 110 9.09 9.04 15.18
N ILE A 111 8.65 8.70 13.96
CA ILE A 111 9.26 7.63 13.16
C ILE A 111 10.76 7.92 12.92
N TYR A 112 11.10 9.14 12.52
CA TYR A 112 12.49 9.56 12.32
C TYR A 112 13.30 9.38 13.60
N CYS A 113 12.85 9.96 14.71
CA CYS A 113 13.52 9.89 16.00
C CYS A 113 13.78 8.44 16.44
N ARG A 114 12.80 7.55 16.22
CA ARG A 114 12.94 6.13 16.56
C ARG A 114 13.96 5.40 15.69
N LEU A 115 14.00 5.69 14.38
CA LEU A 115 14.88 5.00 13.44
C LEU A 115 16.34 5.46 13.52
N PHE A 116 16.55 6.76 13.74
CA PHE A 116 17.88 7.37 13.79
C PHE A 116 18.37 7.59 15.23
N GLU A 117 17.63 7.09 16.21
CA GLU A 117 17.98 7.12 17.64
C GLU A 117 18.39 8.52 18.13
N THR A 118 17.59 9.52 17.75
CA THR A 118 17.83 10.94 18.06
C THR A 118 16.56 11.62 18.55
N PRO A 119 16.63 12.49 19.58
CA PRO A 119 15.48 13.26 20.04
C PRO A 119 15.18 14.48 19.14
N LYS A 120 16.03 14.79 18.17
CA LYS A 120 15.92 15.98 17.30
C LYS A 120 15.53 15.57 15.88
N PRO A 121 14.25 15.62 15.51
CA PRO A 121 13.83 15.39 14.14
C PRO A 121 14.21 16.57 13.24
N PRO A 122 14.28 16.37 11.91
CA PRO A 122 14.53 17.46 10.98
C PRO A 122 13.41 18.50 11.01
N LYS A 123 13.76 19.75 10.71
CA LYS A 123 12.80 20.85 10.57
C LYS A 123 12.03 20.75 9.25
N GLU A 124 12.74 20.37 8.19
CA GLU A 124 12.16 20.21 6.87
C GLU A 124 11.34 18.93 6.77
N GLU A 125 10.21 19.06 6.08
CA GLU A 125 9.30 17.97 5.88
C GLU A 125 9.82 16.99 4.81
N PRO A 126 9.93 15.69 5.12
CA PRO A 126 10.37 14.70 4.16
C PRO A 126 9.32 14.42 3.08
N GLU A 127 9.76 13.82 1.99
CA GLU A 127 8.85 13.24 1.01
C GLU A 127 8.12 12.01 1.58
N LEU A 128 6.90 11.78 1.09
CA LEU A 128 6.07 10.64 1.47
C LEU A 128 6.75 9.30 1.15
N GLY A 129 7.48 9.22 0.03
CA GLY A 129 8.27 8.04 -0.32
C GLY A 129 9.38 7.72 0.70
N THR A 130 10.00 8.76 1.26
CA THR A 130 10.99 8.63 2.34
C THR A 130 10.35 8.10 3.62
N VAL A 131 9.19 8.65 4.00
CA VAL A 131 8.42 8.17 5.16
C VAL A 131 7.92 6.74 4.94
N LEU A 132 7.48 6.39 3.73
CA LEU A 132 7.10 5.02 3.36
C LEU A 132 8.27 4.04 3.59
N LEU A 133 9.49 4.42 3.21
CA LEU A 133 10.68 3.59 3.43
C LEU A 133 11.00 3.43 4.92
N TRP A 134 10.87 4.50 5.71
CA TRP A 134 11.01 4.45 7.16
C TRP A 134 9.99 3.50 7.80
N ILE A 135 8.73 3.61 7.41
CA ILE A 135 7.66 2.70 7.83
C ILE A 135 8.00 1.26 7.42
N ALA A 136 8.48 1.04 6.20
CA ALA A 136 8.89 -0.28 5.74
C ALA A 136 10.01 -0.88 6.62
N LYS A 137 11.00 -0.08 7.01
CA LYS A 137 12.08 -0.50 7.94
C LYS A 137 11.52 -0.93 9.29
N LEU A 138 10.58 -0.16 9.85
CA LEU A 138 9.88 -0.57 11.07
C LEU A 138 9.12 -1.89 10.89
N GLY A 139 8.64 -2.18 9.68
CA GLY A 139 7.99 -3.43 9.31
C GLY A 139 8.94 -4.61 9.05
N GLY A 140 10.26 -4.41 9.11
CA GLY A 140 11.28 -5.43 8.87
C GLY A 140 11.89 -5.42 7.45
N HIS A 141 11.64 -4.39 6.65
CA HIS A 141 12.33 -4.22 5.36
C HIS A 141 13.78 -3.77 5.58
N LEU A 142 14.75 -4.45 4.96
CA LEU A 142 16.17 -4.12 5.12
C LEU A 142 16.60 -2.88 4.32
N ALA A 143 15.90 -2.59 3.21
CA ALA A 143 16.19 -1.45 2.32
C ALA A 143 17.62 -1.46 1.75
N ARG A 144 18.09 -2.62 1.28
CA ARG A 144 19.36 -2.74 0.55
C ARG A 144 19.18 -2.26 -0.89
N ASN A 145 20.27 -1.88 -1.56
CA ASN A 145 20.23 -1.29 -2.91
C ASN A 145 19.51 -2.15 -3.96
N SER A 146 19.54 -3.48 -3.80
CA SER A 146 18.92 -4.43 -4.73
C SER A 146 17.64 -5.06 -4.18
N ASP A 147 17.13 -4.60 -3.04
CA ASP A 147 15.87 -5.12 -2.50
C ASP A 147 14.69 -4.65 -3.37
N ALA A 148 13.79 -5.57 -3.67
CA ALA A 148 12.52 -5.21 -4.29
C ALA A 148 11.73 -4.26 -3.38
N PRO A 149 10.84 -3.41 -3.93
CA PRO A 149 10.03 -2.51 -3.12
C PRO A 149 9.26 -3.25 -2.01
N PRO A 150 9.07 -2.63 -0.84
CA PRO A 150 8.46 -3.30 0.30
C PRO A 150 7.04 -3.79 0.01
N GLY A 151 6.75 -5.01 0.47
CA GLY A 151 5.43 -5.63 0.29
C GLY A 151 4.36 -5.02 1.19
N PRO A 152 3.07 -5.19 0.85
CA PRO A 152 1.95 -4.58 1.56
C PRO A 152 1.85 -5.02 3.04
N LEU A 153 2.21 -6.27 3.36
CA LEU A 153 2.21 -6.75 4.74
C LEU A 153 3.36 -6.15 5.58
N THR A 154 4.50 -5.87 4.96
CA THR A 154 5.60 -5.17 5.59
C THR A 154 5.20 -3.73 5.91
N ILE A 155 4.55 -3.04 4.97
CA ILE A 155 4.01 -1.70 5.20
C ILE A 155 2.93 -1.72 6.30
N PHE A 156 2.02 -2.69 6.30
CA PHE A 156 1.02 -2.83 7.37
C PHE A 156 1.68 -2.94 8.75
N LYS A 157 2.64 -3.86 8.93
CA LYS A 157 3.36 -4.04 10.21
C LYS A 157 4.09 -2.77 10.62
N GLY A 158 4.76 -2.13 9.68
CA GLY A 158 5.45 -0.87 9.88
C GLY A 158 4.51 0.25 10.31
N LEU A 159 3.35 0.37 9.67
CA LEU A 159 2.38 1.43 9.94
C LEU A 159 1.78 1.30 11.34
N MET A 160 1.47 0.08 11.78
CA MET A 160 1.00 -0.15 13.16
C MET A 160 2.02 0.34 14.19
N ARG A 161 3.30 -0.01 14.02
CA ARG A 161 4.39 0.47 14.88
C ARG A 161 4.58 1.98 14.80
N ALA A 162 4.50 2.54 13.59
CA ALA A 162 4.66 3.96 13.35
C ALA A 162 3.60 4.80 14.07
N MET A 163 2.34 4.35 14.10
CA MET A 163 1.27 5.03 14.84
C MET A 163 1.56 5.08 16.34
N GLU A 164 1.96 3.95 16.95
CA GLU A 164 2.33 3.89 18.38
C GLU A 164 3.49 4.85 18.71
N ILE A 165 4.53 4.83 17.88
CA ILE A 165 5.69 5.73 18.02
C ILE A 165 5.27 7.20 17.89
N GLY A 166 4.44 7.53 16.91
CA GLY A 166 3.94 8.89 16.68
C GLY A 166 3.16 9.41 17.88
N PHE A 167 2.23 8.62 18.43
CA PHE A 167 1.48 9.01 19.62
C PHE A 167 2.38 9.20 20.85
N MET A 168 3.35 8.30 21.06
CA MET A 168 4.34 8.46 22.14
C MET A 168 5.18 9.72 21.96
N PHE A 169 5.66 10.00 20.75
CA PHE A 169 6.39 11.22 20.45
C PHE A 169 5.53 12.47 20.74
N LYS A 170 4.26 12.46 20.33
CA LYS A 170 3.31 13.55 20.62
C LYS A 170 3.13 13.76 22.12
N LEU A 171 3.02 12.69 22.91
CA LEU A 171 2.88 12.79 24.37
C LEU A 171 4.13 13.40 25.03
N LEU A 172 5.32 12.98 24.60
CA LEU A 172 6.59 13.45 25.17
C LEU A 172 6.99 14.86 24.72
N THR A 173 6.40 15.35 23.62
CA THR A 173 6.69 16.67 23.04
C THR A 173 5.54 17.67 23.21
N LYS A 174 4.47 17.29 23.92
CA LYS A 174 3.46 18.23 24.39
C LYS A 174 4.09 19.13 25.47
N THR A 175 4.53 20.30 25.04
CA THR A 175 4.61 21.50 25.90
C THR A 175 3.23 22.14 26.02
#